data_AF-A0A847QKB1-F1
#
_entry.id   AF-A0A847QKB1-F1
#
_cell.length_a   1.000
_cell.length_b   1.000
_cell.length_c   1.000
_cell.angle_alpha   90.00
_cell.angle_beta   90.00
_cell.angle_gamma   90.00
#
_symmetry.space_group_name_H-M   'P 1'
#
loop_
_entity.id
_entity.type
_entity.pdbx_description
1 polymer ?
#
loop_
_entity_poly.entity_id
_entity_poly.type
_entity_poly.pdbx_seq_one_letter_code
_entity_poly.pdbx_strand_id
1 'polypeptide(L)' 'MLAGTWSYQLLQMNQAMEQRKAELLQQKADYIAENAELREEIERLNTPSYIEQLARDKLGLVRKGEILIAPKESDQDP' A
#
# COMPACT_ATOMS: atom_id res chain seq x y z
N MET A 1 26.99 33.33 32.14
CA MET A 1 26.63 33.05 30.73
C MET A 1 26.25 31.59 30.44
N LEU A 2 26.19 30.68 31.42
CA LEU A 2 25.87 29.26 31.15
C LEU A 2 24.35 28.96 31.15
N ALA A 3 23.52 29.64 31.95
CA ALA A 3 22.09 29.31 32.03
C ALA A 3 21.35 29.45 30.68
N GLY A 4 21.68 30.46 29.87
CA GLY A 4 21.04 30.70 28.58
C GLY A 4 21.32 29.62 27.53
N THR A 5 22.53 29.05 27.53
CA THR A 5 22.88 27.96 26.60
C THR A 5 22.20 26.66 26.97
N TRP A 6 22.06 26.35 28.27
CA TRP A 6 21.31 25.19 28.75
C TRP A 6 19.81 25.29 28.43
N SER A 7 19.19 26.46 28.65
CA SER A 7 17.78 26.68 28.27
C SER A 7 17.56 26.58 26.76
N TYR A 8 18.48 27.12 25.95
CA TYR A 8 18.43 27.03 24.50
C TYR A 8 18.57 25.59 24.00
N GLN A 9 19.53 24.84 24.55
CA GLN A 9 19.73 23.43 24.22
C GLN A 9 18.52 22.56 24.60
N LEU A 10 17.90 22.84 25.74
CA LEU A 10 16.67 22.16 26.17
C LEU A 10 15.51 22.42 25.21
N LEU A 11 15.37 23.67 24.73
CA LEU A 11 14.34 24.03 23.76
C LEU A 11 14.55 23.30 22.42
N GLN A 12 15.78 23.26 21.91
CA GLN A 12 16.11 22.52 20.70
C GLN A 12 15.81 21.03 20.84
N MET A 13 16.17 20.43 21.98
CA MET A 13 15.92 19.02 22.24
C MET A 13 14.42 18.72 22.30
N ASN A 14 13.62 19.58 22.94
CA ASN A 14 12.17 19.45 22.95
C ASN A 14 11.56 19.56 21.54
N GLN A 15 12.05 20.51 20.72
CA GLN A 15 11.58 20.63 19.34
C GLN A 15 11.89 19.39 18.50
N ALA A 16 13.11 18.86 18.60
CA ALA A 16 13.50 17.64 17.90
C ALA A 16 12.67 16.43 18.36
N MET A 17 12.37 16.33 19.66
CA MET A 17 11.52 15.27 20.21
C MET A 17 10.08 15.36 19.70
N GLU A 18 9.50 16.56 19.66
CA GLU A 18 8.13 16.74 19.13
C GLU A 18 8.07 16.47 17.63
N GLN A 19 9.08 16.86 16.86
CA GLN A 19 9.18 16.50 15.44
C GLN A 19 9.24 14.99 15.26
N ARG A 20 10.12 14.31 16.03
CA ARG A 20 10.25 12.85 15.93
C ARG A 20 8.96 12.13 16.33
N LYS A 21 8.27 12.64 17.35
CA LYS A 21 6.96 12.12 17.77
C LYS A 21 5.92 12.29 16.67
N ALA A 22 5.87 13.45 16.02
CA ALA A 22 4.96 13.70 14.91
C ALA A 22 5.23 12.76 13.73
N GLU A 23 6.51 12.55 13.36
CA GLU A 23 6.90 11.59 12.33
C GLU A 23 6.46 10.16 12.68
N LEU A 24 6.69 9.72 13.92
CA LEU A 24 6.29 8.37 14.36
C LEU A 24 4.77 8.20 14.39
N LEU A 25 4.02 9.24 14.76
CA LEU A 25 2.56 9.22 14.72
C LEU A 25 2.04 9.13 13.28
N GLN A 26 2.68 9.84 12.35
CA GLN A 26 2.35 9.75 10.93
C GLN A 26 2.63 8.34 10.38
N GLN A 27 3.84 7.82 10.61
CA GLN A 27 4.21 6.46 10.17
C GLN A 27 3.27 5.40 10.74
N LYS A 28 2.88 5.55 12.02
CA LYS A 28 1.89 4.66 12.63
C LYS A 28 0.54 4.73 11.91
N ALA A 29 0.07 5.93 11.56
CA ALA A 29 -1.18 6.09 10.83
C ALA A 29 -1.11 5.44 9.44
N ASP A 30 0.01 5.65 8.74
CA ASP A 30 0.25 5.08 7.42
C ASP A 30 0.25 3.54 7.48
N TYR A 31 0.96 2.95 8.45
CA TYR A 31 0.97 1.49 8.64
C TYR A 31 -0.39 0.91 9.03
N ILE A 32 -1.21 1.65 9.79
CA ILE A 32 -2.56 1.21 10.14
C ILE A 32 -3.43 1.18 8.88
N ALA A 33 -3.33 2.20 8.02
CA ALA A 33 -4.07 2.26 6.77
C ALA A 33 -3.64 1.12 5.83
N GLU A 34 -2.33 0.95 5.61
CA GLU A 34 -1.77 -0.13 4.79
C GLU A 34 -2.19 -1.51 5.31
N ASN A 35 -2.16 -1.72 6.63
CA ASN A 35 -2.58 -3.00 7.21
C ASN A 35 -4.08 -3.28 6.98
N ALA A 36 -4.93 -2.25 7.01
CA ALA A 36 -6.35 -2.41 6.74
C ALA A 36 -6.60 -2.78 5.27
N GLU A 37 -5.93 -2.11 4.33
CA GLU A 37 -6.03 -2.42 2.89
C GLU A 37 -5.57 -3.86 2.58
N LEU A 38 -4.43 -4.26 3.15
CA LEU A 38 -3.90 -5.63 2.98
C LEU A 38 -4.85 -6.69 3.56
N ARG A 39 -5.51 -6.42 4.69
CA ARG A 39 -6.50 -7.35 5.26
C ARG A 39 -7.70 -7.51 4.35
N GLU A 40 -8.20 -6.42 3.80
CA GLU A 40 -9.31 -6.47 2.84
C GLU A 40 -8.91 -7.27 1.59
N GLU A 41 -7.69 -7.10 1.09
CA GLU A 41 -7.19 -7.89 -0.04
C GLU A 41 -7.12 -9.38 0.28
N ILE A 42 -6.62 -9.75 1.46
CA ILE A 42 -6.61 -11.14 1.93
C ILE A 42 -8.04 -11.71 1.99
N GLU A 43 -9.00 -10.95 2.51
CA GLU A 43 -10.40 -11.37 2.56
C GLU A 43 -10.98 -11.62 1.16
N ARG A 44 -10.71 -10.73 0.20
CA ARG A 44 -11.12 -10.91 -1.21
C ARG A 44 -10.48 -12.17 -1.79
N LEU A 45 -9.18 -12.38 -1.59
CA LEU A 45 -8.44 -13.55 -2.05
C LEU A 45 -8.88 -14.87 -1.41
N ASN A 46 -9.59 -14.84 -0.28
CA ASN A 46 -10.17 -16.05 0.31
C ASN A 46 -11.46 -16.52 -0.38
N THR A 47 -11.92 -15.82 -1.42
CA THR A 47 -13.10 -16.24 -2.20
C THR A 47 -12.69 -16.90 -3.52
N PRO A 48 -13.22 -18.10 -3.85
CA PRO A 48 -12.88 -18.78 -5.11
C PRO A 48 -13.20 -17.95 -6.36
N SER A 49 -14.28 -17.16 -6.33
CA SER A 49 -14.69 -16.30 -7.44
C SER A 49 -13.68 -15.19 -7.73
N TYR A 50 -13.12 -14.57 -6.69
CA TYR A 50 -12.14 -13.50 -6.88
C TYR A 50 -10.78 -14.06 -7.34
N ILE A 51 -10.38 -15.23 -6.83
CA ILE A 51 -9.19 -15.96 -7.33
C ILE A 51 -9.35 -16.26 -8.83
N GLU A 52 -10.51 -16.76 -9.24
CA GLU A 52 -10.79 -17.07 -10.64
C GLU A 52 -10.79 -15.82 -11.52
N GLN A 53 -11.40 -14.73 -11.07
CA GLN A 53 -11.35 -13.45 -11.77
C GLN A 53 -9.90 -12.99 -11.98
N LEU A 54 -9.07 -13.02 -10.93
CA LEU A 54 -7.66 -12.64 -11.01
C LEU A 54 -6.88 -13.56 -11.97
N ALA A 55 -7.15 -14.87 -11.95
CA ALA A 55 -6.55 -15.84 -12.85
C ALA A 55 -6.92 -15.59 -14.32
N ARG A 56 -8.17 -15.22 -14.61
CA ARG A 56 -8.62 -14.83 -15.94
C ARG A 56 -7.96 -13.53 -16.39
N ASP A 57 -7.97 -12.51 -15.53
CA ASP A 57 -7.51 -11.16 -15.87
C ASP A 57 -5.98 -11.06 -16.02
N LYS A 58 -5.23 -11.77 -15.16
CA LYS A 58 -3.76 -11.65 -15.10
C LYS A 58 -3.03 -12.74 -15.88
N LEU A 59 -3.62 -13.93 -15.96
CA LEU A 59 -2.96 -15.11 -16.53
C LEU A 59 -3.68 -15.65 -17.77
N GLY A 60 -4.85 -15.11 -18.13
CA GLY A 60 -5.66 -15.60 -19.25
C GLY A 60 -6.17 -17.02 -19.04
N LEU A 61 -6.22 -17.50 -17.79
CA LEU A 61 -6.63 -18.87 -17.49
C LEU A 61 -8.13 -19.03 -17.68
N VAL A 62 -8.54 -20.18 -18.21
CA VAL A 62 -9.95 -20.58 -18.38
C VAL A 62 -10.17 -21.97 -17.80
N ARG A 63 -11.41 -22.30 -17.46
CA ARG A 63 -11.72 -23.65 -16.96
C ARG A 63 -11.65 -24.66 -18.09
N LYS A 64 -11.47 -25.93 -17.73
CA LYS A 64 -11.50 -27.03 -18.70
C LYS A 64 -12.83 -27.04 -19.47
N GLY A 65 -12.76 -26.95 -20.80
CA GLY A 65 -13.93 -26.94 -21.69
C GLY A 65 -14.41 -25.54 -22.06
N GLU A 66 -13.82 -24.48 -21.50
CA GLU A 66 -14.04 -23.10 -21.96
C GLU A 66 -13.07 -22.74 -23.10
N ILE A 67 -13.49 -21.80 -23.95
CA ILE A 67 -12.67 -21.23 -25.03
C ILE A 67 -12.45 -19.75 -24.71
N LEU A 68 -11.19 -19.33 -24.68
CA LEU A 68 -10.84 -17.91 -24.55
C LEU A 68 -11.03 -17.22 -25.91
N ILE A 69 -11.85 -16.17 -25.95
CA ILE A 69 -12.02 -15.31 -27.14
C ILE A 69 -11.35 -13.98 -26.85
N ALA A 70 -10.19 -13.74 -27.47
CA ALA A 70 -9.52 -12.44 -27.43
C ALA A 70 -9.97 -11.59 -28.63
N PRO A 71 -10.08 -10.27 -28.49
CA PRO A 71 -10.26 -9.38 -29.64
C PRO A 71 -9.11 -9.61 -30.63
N LYS A 72 -9.41 -9.64 -31.92
CA LYS A 72 -8.36 -9.57 -32.94
C LYS A 72 -7.62 -8.25 -32.70
N GLU A 73 -6.33 -8.30 -32.41
CA GLU A 73 -5.48 -7.10 -32.48
C GLU A 73 -5.70 -6.53 -33.88
N SER A 74 -6.32 -5.35 -33.96
CA SER A 74 -6.43 -4.66 -35.24
C SER A 74 -5.00 -4.38 -35.66
N ASP A 75 -4.56 -5.08 -36.70
CA ASP A 75 -3.32 -4.79 -37.40
C ASP A 75 -3.33 -3.29 -37.67
N GLN A 76 -2.59 -2.50 -36.88
CA GLN A 76 -2.14 -1.19 -37.34
C GLN A 76 -1.13 -1.51 -38.42
N ASP A 77 -1.64 -1.70 -39.64
CA ASP A 77 -0.85 -1.79 -40.85
C ASP A 77 -0.02 -0.48 -40.98
N PRO A 78 1.28 -0.56 -41.29
CA PRO A 78 2.23 0.55 -41.26
C PRO A 78 1.98 1.66 -42.27
#